data_AF-A0AAE3M9G8-F1
#
_entry.id   AF-A0AAE3M9G8-F1
#
_cell.length_a   1.000
_cell.length_b   1.000
_cell.length_c   1.000
_cell.angle_alpha   90.00
_cell.angle_beta   90.00
_cell.angle_gamma   90.00
#
_symmetry.space_group_name_H-M   'P 1'
#
loop_
_entity.id
_entity.type
_entity.pdbx_description
1 polymer ?
#
loop_
_entity_poly.entity_id
_entity_poly.type
_entity_poly.pdbx_seq_one_letter_code
_entity_poly.pdbx_strand_id
1 'polypeptide(L)'
;MKKKKKIHTDKKGREFIKESYFVGGKMKFRRIYEIDGIPEDEFYKQNATDLDFYLNGDYELMSCEKDSNSHLNEQNIIENDSLNNEDLPF
;
A
#
# COMPACT_ATOMS: atom_id res chain seq x y z
N MET A 1 26.64 23.06 5.22
CA MET A 1 26.54 22.50 3.85
C MET A 1 25.74 21.21 3.92
N LYS A 2 24.60 21.10 3.22
CA LYS A 2 23.89 19.81 3.10
C LYS A 2 24.81 18.84 2.34
N LYS A 3 25.19 17.71 2.95
CA LYS A 3 25.95 16.67 2.25
C LYS A 3 25.09 16.14 1.11
N LYS A 4 25.60 16.13 -0.13
CA LYS A 4 24.91 15.48 -1.25
C LYS A 4 24.74 14.00 -0.90
N LYS A 5 23.50 13.49 -0.93
CA LYS A 5 23.24 12.07 -0.72
C LYS A 5 23.76 11.30 -1.94
N LYS A 6 24.35 10.13 -1.71
CA LYS A 6 24.85 9.26 -2.78
C LYS A 6 23.72 8.34 -3.23
N ILE A 7 23.30 8.51 -4.49
CA ILE A 7 22.32 7.65 -5.16
C ILE A 7 23.05 6.39 -5.64
N HIS A 8 22.43 5.24 -5.46
CA HIS A 8 22.89 3.94 -5.91
C HIS A 8 21.84 3.33 -6.83
N THR A 9 22.24 2.43 -7.72
CA THR A 9 21.32 1.76 -8.65
C THR A 9 21.38 0.25 -8.41
N ASP A 10 20.22 -0.40 -8.34
CA ASP A 10 20.15 -1.86 -8.21
C ASP A 10 20.26 -2.55 -9.58
N LYS A 11 20.36 -3.89 -9.61
CA LYS A 11 20.45 -4.69 -10.84
C LYS A 11 19.25 -4.50 -11.79
N LYS A 12 18.12 -4.03 -11.27
CA LYS A 12 16.90 -3.72 -12.03
C LYS A 12 16.83 -2.27 -12.54
N GLY A 13 17.89 -1.48 -12.34
CA GLY A 13 17.93 -0.07 -12.76
C GLY A 13 17.24 0.90 -11.80
N ARG A 14 16.69 0.44 -10.67
CA ARG A 14 16.02 1.31 -9.69
C ARG A 14 17.03 2.08 -8.83
N GLU A 15 16.78 3.36 -8.66
CA GLU A 15 17.58 4.25 -7.83
C GLU A 15 17.20 4.13 -6.36
N PHE A 16 18.20 4.15 -5.47
CA PHE A 16 17.99 4.11 -4.04
C PHE A 16 19.11 4.81 -3.25
N ILE A 17 18.74 5.26 -2.06
CA ILE A 17 19.67 5.76 -1.06
C ILE A 17 19.89 4.71 0.02
N LYS A 18 21.14 4.50 0.39
CA LYS A 18 21.52 3.62 1.50
C LYS A 18 21.50 4.43 2.80
N GLU A 19 20.53 4.16 3.67
CA GLU A 19 20.39 4.83 4.96
C GLU A 19 20.83 3.91 6.10
N SER A 20 21.70 4.41 6.98
CA SER A 20 22.10 3.70 8.20
C SER A 20 21.15 4.00 9.36
N TYR A 21 20.77 2.98 10.10
CA TYR A 21 19.97 3.10 11.32
C TYR A 21 20.48 2.16 12.41
N PHE A 22 20.12 2.41 13.66
CA PHE A 22 20.55 1.59 14.80
C PHE A 22 19.40 0.72 15.30
N VAL A 23 19.67 -0.56 15.53
CA VAL A 23 18.74 -1.49 16.20
C VAL A 23 19.52 -2.25 17.26
N GLY A 24 19.14 -2.10 18.53
CA GLY A 24 19.80 -2.78 19.65
C GLY A 24 21.31 -2.50 19.73
N GLY A 25 21.73 -1.26 19.48
CA GLY A 25 23.16 -0.86 19.48
C GLY A 25 23.98 -1.33 18.27
N LYS A 26 23.39 -2.10 17.35
CA LYS A 26 24.03 -2.51 16.09
C LYS A 26 23.60 -1.59 14.96
N MET A 27 24.58 -1.12 14.18
CA MET A 27 24.32 -0.37 12.96
C MET A 27 23.81 -1.32 11.87
N LYS A 28 22.70 -0.93 11.24
CA LYS A 28 22.04 -1.60 10.13
C LYS A 28 21.90 -0.62 8.97
N PHE A 29 21.59 -1.14 7.79
CA PHE A 29 21.33 -0.33 6.60
C PHE A 29 20.02 -0.76 5.97
N ARG A 30 19.24 0.23 5.53
CA ARG A 30 18.06 0.03 4.69
C ARG A 30 18.26 0.74 3.36
N ARG A 31 17.59 0.23 2.32
CA ARG A 31 17.51 0.89 1.01
C ARG A 31 16.21 1.67 0.98
N ILE A 32 16.28 2.95 0.65
CA ILE A 32 15.11 3.78 0.38
C ILE A 32 15.12 4.00 -1.12
N TYR A 33 14.16 3.39 -1.82
CA TYR A 33 14.03 3.59 -3.27
C TYR A 33 13.45 4.98 -3.53
N GLU A 34 13.91 5.61 -4.60
CA GLU A 34 13.44 6.91 -5.05
C GLU A 34 12.94 6.80 -6.50
N ILE A 35 11.81 7.44 -6.79
CA ILE A 35 11.21 7.59 -8.11
C ILE A 35 11.26 9.09 -8.41
N ASP A 36 12.02 9.49 -9.43
CA ASP A 36 12.23 10.90 -9.81
C ASP A 36 12.67 11.82 -8.66
N GLY A 37 13.45 11.28 -7.71
CA GLY A 37 13.92 12.00 -6.53
C GLY A 37 12.91 12.12 -5.37
N ILE A 38 11.75 11.48 -5.49
CA ILE A 38 10.74 11.33 -4.43
C ILE A 38 10.87 9.92 -3.86
N PRO A 39 10.88 9.72 -2.53
CA PRO A 39 10.87 8.38 -1.93
C PRO A 39 9.67 7.56 -2.42
N GLU A 40 9.88 6.25 -2.67
CA GLU A 40 8.84 5.34 -3.18
C GLU A 40 7.56 5.37 -2.33
N ASP A 41 7.69 5.42 -1.00
CA ASP A 41 6.55 5.50 -0.08
C ASP A 41 5.73 6.80 -0.26
N GLU A 42 6.41 7.92 -0.51
CA GLU A 42 5.77 9.23 -0.71
C GLU A 42 5.15 9.31 -2.10
N PHE A 43 5.85 8.79 -3.11
CA PHE A 43 5.32 8.63 -4.46
C PHE A 43 4.05 7.77 -4.45
N TYR A 44 4.07 6.63 -3.76
CA TYR A 44 2.93 5.74 -3.63
C TYR A 44 1.75 6.47 -2.99
N LYS A 45 1.94 7.15 -1.86
CA LYS A 45 0.85 7.91 -1.21
C LYS A 45 0.26 9.02 -2.07
N GLN A 46 1.06 9.67 -2.93
CA GLN A 46 0.59 10.77 -3.77
C GLN A 46 -0.07 10.31 -5.08
N ASN A 47 0.32 9.15 -5.61
CA ASN A 47 -0.07 8.69 -6.95
C ASN A 47 -0.94 7.42 -6.94
N ALA A 48 -1.02 6.69 -5.84
CA ALA A 48 -1.84 5.50 -5.73
C ALA A 48 -3.33 5.84 -5.74
N THR A 49 -4.09 5.02 -6.46
CA THR A 49 -5.55 5.08 -6.51
C THR A 49 -6.14 4.19 -5.41
N ASP A 50 -7.42 4.39 -5.06
CA ASP A 50 -8.13 3.48 -4.15
C ASP A 50 -8.06 2.00 -4.59
N LEU A 51 -8.01 1.73 -5.89
CA LEU A 51 -7.78 0.37 -6.40
C LEU A 51 -6.39 -0.17 -6.04
N ASP A 52 -5.35 0.66 -6.08
CA ASP A 52 -4.00 0.27 -5.68
C ASP A 52 -3.93 -0.02 -4.17
N PHE A 53 -4.59 0.82 -3.37
CA PHE A 53 -4.71 0.58 -1.92
C PHE A 53 -5.48 -0.71 -1.64
N TYR A 54 -6.52 -1.02 -2.43
CA TYR A 54 -7.31 -2.26 -2.28
C TYR A 54 -6.47 -3.50 -2.54
N LEU A 55 -5.70 -3.49 -3.63
CA LEU A 55 -4.85 -4.62 -4.00
C LEU A 55 -3.71 -4.84 -3.01
N ASN A 56 -3.20 -3.77 -2.38
CA ASN A 56 -2.13 -3.86 -1.39
C ASN A 56 -2.63 -4.09 0.04
N GLY A 57 -3.94 -4.03 0.28
CA GLY A 57 -4.54 -4.17 1.61
C GLY A 57 -4.39 -2.92 2.49
N ASP A 58 -4.04 -1.78 1.90
CA ASP A 58 -3.82 -0.50 2.58
C ASP A 58 -5.14 0.28 2.72
N TYR A 59 -6.18 -0.36 3.27
CA TYR A 59 -7.53 0.21 3.37
C TYR A 59 -7.60 1.53 4.15
N GLU A 60 -6.65 1.76 5.08
CA GLU A 60 -6.54 3.01 5.85
C GLU A 60 -6.22 4.23 4.98
N LEU A 61 -5.59 4.02 3.82
CA LEU A 61 -5.22 5.08 2.87
C LEU A 61 -6.29 5.36 1.82
N MET A 62 -7.32 4.50 1.73
CA MET A 62 -8.41 4.72 0.80
C MET A 62 -9.17 5.98 1.16
N SER A 63 -9.60 6.69 0.12
CA SER A 63 -10.57 7.75 0.32
C SER A 63 -11.86 7.13 0.86
N CYS A 64 -12.17 7.40 2.12
CA CYS A 64 -13.55 7.25 2.57
C CYS A 64 -14.31 8.37 1.87
N GLU A 65 -14.93 8.07 0.73
CA GLU A 65 -16.05 8.85 0.24
C GLU A 65 -17.09 8.88 1.37
N LYS A 66 -16.98 9.88 2.25
CA LYS A 66 -18.08 10.28 3.11
C LYS A 66 -19.07 10.90 2.15
N ASP A 67 -19.97 10.07 1.67
CA ASP A 67 -21.16 10.43 0.94
C ASP A 67 -21.68 11.76 1.48
N SER A 68 -21.49 12.81 0.69
CA SER A 68 -22.15 14.08 0.90
C SER A 68 -23.65 13.87 0.69
N ASN A 69 -24.33 13.61 1.81
CA ASN A 69 -25.76 13.76 2.06
C ASN A 69 -26.76 12.93 1.23
N SER A 70 -27.49 12.12 2.01
CA SER A 70 -28.93 11.86 1.97
C SER A 70 -29.46 10.76 1.03
N HIS A 71 -29.92 9.71 1.70
CA HIS A 71 -30.99 8.78 1.34
C HIS A 71 -30.66 7.68 0.33
N LEU A 72 -30.00 6.63 0.81
CA LEU A 72 -30.17 5.30 0.26
C LEU A 72 -30.75 4.39 1.34
N ASN A 73 -31.98 3.96 1.08
CA ASN A 73 -32.79 3.09 1.92
C ASN A 73 -32.06 1.79 2.28
N GLU A 74 -32.26 1.39 3.52
CA GLU A 74 -32.02 0.06 4.07
C GLU A 74 -32.64 -1.04 3.20
N GLN A 75 -31.95 -1.62 2.21
CA GLN A 75 -32.29 -2.97 1.72
C GLN A 75 -31.04 -3.73 1.26
N ASN A 76 -30.92 -4.95 1.80
CA ASN A 76 -30.06 -6.07 1.37
C ASN A 76 -28.68 -6.18 2.01
N ILE A 77 -28.69 -6.37 3.34
CA ILE A 77 -27.72 -7.26 3.97
C ILE A 77 -28.20 -8.70 3.68
N ILE A 78 -27.25 -9.56 3.29
CA ILE A 78 -27.30 -11.03 3.23
C ILE A 78 -27.94 -11.67 1.98
N GLU A 79 -27.17 -11.74 0.88
CA GLU A 79 -27.09 -12.97 0.07
C GLU A 79 -25.61 -13.31 -0.15
N ASN A 80 -24.96 -13.70 0.93
CA ASN A 80 -23.74 -14.50 0.92
C ASN A 80 -23.98 -15.62 1.93
N ASP A 81 -24.60 -16.70 1.49
CA ASP A 81 -24.33 -18.01 2.07
C ASP A 81 -24.06 -18.99 0.93
N SER A 82 -22.76 -19.13 0.64
CA SER A 82 -22.25 -20.35 0.04
C SER A 82 -22.45 -21.50 1.03
N LEU A 83 -23.07 -22.59 0.62
CA LEU A 83 -22.50 -23.92 0.86
C LEU A 83 -23.17 -24.95 -0.05
N ASN A 84 -22.39 -25.43 -1.03
CA ASN A 84 -22.60 -26.71 -1.66
C ASN A 84 -22.60 -27.78 -0.56
N ASN A 85 -23.72 -28.45 -0.33
CA ASN A 85 -23.74 -29.75 0.32
C ASN A 85 -24.43 -30.72 -0.63
N GLU A 86 -23.70 -31.78 -0.96
CA GLU A 86 -24.13 -32.87 -1.83
C GLU A 86 -25.29 -33.64 -1.19
N ASP A 87 -26.35 -33.90 -1.97
CA ASP A 87 -27.34 -34.93 -1.67
C ASP A 87 -27.61 -35.74 -2.95
N LEU A 88 -26.96 -36.91 -3.05
CA LEU A 88 -27.26 -37.95 -4.03
C LEU A 88 -28.53 -38.72 -3.60
N PRO A 89 -29.45 -39.07 -4.51
CA PRO A 89 -30.60 -39.88 -4.17
C PRO A 89 -30.24 -41.38 -4.10
N PHE A 90 -30.87 -42.10 -3.18
CA PHE A 90 -30.87 -43.57 -3.08
C PHE A 90 -31.46 -44.24 -4.33
#